data_AF-A0A142XVF4-F1
#
_entry.id   AF-A0A142XVF4-F1
#
_cell.length_a   1.000
_cell.length_b   1.000
_cell.length_c   1.000
_cell.angle_alpha   90.00
_cell.angle_beta   90.00
_cell.angle_gamma   90.00
#
_symmetry.space_group_name_H-M   'P 1'
#
loop_
_entity.id
_entity.type
_entity.pdbx_description
1 polymer ?
#
loop_
_entity_poly.entity_id
_entity_poly.type
_entity_poly.pdbx_seq_one_letter_code
_entity_poly.pdbx_strand_id
1 'polypeptide(L)'
;MNSIPFAIIGGIGSSEMVMLGIVALMLFGSRLPEVARNLGGTYRNLRRSVDDFKKEFEAADPVEPRYIPAAMKEDEEGLQTDAPKFTPPPSS
;
A
#
# COMPACT_ATOMS: atom_id res chain seq x y z
N MET A 1 -36.78 9.58 21.23
CA MET A 1 -35.38 9.42 21.64
C MET A 1 -34.80 8.22 20.91
N ASN A 2 -34.50 8.39 19.61
CA ASN A 2 -33.78 7.39 18.82
C ASN A 2 -32.50 8.07 18.33
N SER A 3 -31.44 7.90 19.11
CA SER A 3 -30.11 8.36 18.74
C SER A 3 -29.57 7.38 17.69
N ILE A 4 -29.79 7.67 16.41
CA ILE A 4 -28.99 7.07 15.34
C ILE A 4 -27.53 7.47 15.66
N PRO A 5 -26.65 6.52 15.97
CA PRO A 5 -25.33 6.86 16.48
C PRO A 5 -24.56 7.54 15.34
N PHE A 6 -23.86 8.59 15.72
CA PHE A 6 -22.94 9.40 14.92
C PHE A 6 -21.76 8.60 14.27
N ALA A 7 -21.85 7.27 14.23
CA ALA A 7 -20.80 6.34 13.83
C ALA A 7 -20.61 6.21 12.31
N ILE A 8 -21.58 6.62 11.48
CA ILE A 8 -21.52 6.34 10.02
C ILE A 8 -20.71 7.38 9.22
N ILE A 9 -20.32 8.53 9.82
CA ILE A 9 -19.70 9.64 9.05
C ILE A 9 -18.16 9.71 9.22
N GLY A 10 -17.53 8.86 10.03
CA GLY A 10 -16.13 9.07 10.49
C GLY A 10 -15.09 7.98 10.20
N GLY A 11 -15.41 6.92 9.46
CA GLY A 11 -14.54 5.75 9.30
C GLY A 11 -14.62 4.78 10.49
N ILE A 12 -13.98 3.61 10.37
CA ILE A 12 -14.02 2.58 11.41
C ILE A 12 -13.29 3.08 12.66
N GLY A 13 -14.05 3.58 13.62
CA GLY A 13 -13.55 4.09 14.88
C GLY A 13 -13.15 2.97 15.84
N SER A 14 -12.41 3.33 16.90
CA SER A 14 -12.08 2.40 18.00
C SER A 14 -13.33 1.79 18.65
N SER A 15 -14.43 2.53 18.72
CA SER A 15 -15.72 2.03 19.21
C SER A 15 -16.30 0.92 18.33
N GLU A 16 -16.20 1.05 17.01
CA GLU A 16 -16.73 0.09 16.06
C GLU A 16 -15.93 -1.21 16.08
N MET A 17 -14.60 -1.12 16.21
CA MET A 17 -13.76 -2.31 16.40
C MET A 17 -14.09 -3.08 17.68
N VAL A 18 -14.41 -2.39 18.78
CA VAL A 18 -14.85 -3.05 20.02
C VAL A 18 -16.20 -3.74 19.83
N MET A 19 -17.16 -3.08 19.17
CA MET A 19 -18.48 -3.68 18.88
C MET A 19 -18.35 -4.92 17.99
N LEU A 20 -17.55 -4.84 16.92
CA LEU A 20 -17.22 -5.98 16.06
C LEU A 20 -16.54 -7.11 16.85
N GLY A 21 -15.62 -6.77 17.76
CA GLY A 21 -14.97 -7.73 18.65
C GLY A 21 -15.97 -8.47 19.54
N ILE A 22 -16.95 -7.77 20.11
CA ILE A 22 -18.01 -8.37 20.92
C ILE A 22 -18.87 -9.33 20.07
N VAL A 23 -19.28 -8.91 18.87
CA VAL A 23 -20.04 -9.76 17.95
C VAL A 23 -19.23 -11.01 17.57
N ALA A 24 -17.94 -10.84 17.26
CA ALA A 24 -17.05 -11.95 16.96
C ALA A 24 -16.91 -12.91 18.16
N LEU A 25 -16.81 -12.40 19.39
CA LEU A 25 -16.81 -13.23 20.60
C LEU A 25 -18.13 -13.97 20.80
N MET A 26 -19.28 -13.40 20.45
CA MET A 26 -20.56 -14.13 20.51
C MET A 26 -20.63 -15.27 19.48
N LEU A 27 -20.09 -15.05 18.27
CA LEU A 27 -20.12 -16.05 17.20
C LEU A 27 -19.09 -17.16 17.40
N PHE A 28 -17.87 -16.80 17.80
CA PHE A 28 -16.72 -17.72 17.86
C PHE A 28 -16.34 -18.12 19.30
N GLY A 29 -16.66 -17.31 20.30
CA GLY A 29 -16.33 -17.57 21.70
C GLY A 29 -14.83 -17.78 21.93
N SER A 30 -14.49 -18.86 22.63
CA SER A 30 -13.09 -19.25 22.89
C SER A 30 -12.32 -19.72 21.65
N ARG A 31 -13.01 -19.95 20.52
CA ARG A 31 -12.38 -20.33 19.24
C ARG A 31 -11.87 -19.12 18.45
N LEU A 32 -12.25 -17.89 18.81
CA LEU A 32 -11.76 -16.68 18.15
C LEU A 32 -10.23 -16.61 18.02
N PRO A 33 -9.42 -16.85 19.08
CA PRO A 33 -7.96 -16.86 18.95
C PRO A 33 -7.45 -17.98 18.04
N GLU A 34 -8.11 -19.12 17.98
CA GLU A 34 -7.76 -20.21 17.04
C GLU A 34 -8.01 -19.77 15.59
N VAL A 35 -9.17 -19.18 15.30
CA VAL A 35 -9.51 -18.63 13.97
C VAL A 35 -8.53 -17.52 13.57
N ALA A 36 -8.20 -16.60 14.48
CA ALA A 36 -7.23 -15.54 14.23
C ALA A 36 -5.84 -16.10 13.92
N ARG A 37 -5.39 -17.14 14.64
CA ARG A 37 -4.10 -17.81 14.39
C ARG A 37 -4.09 -18.53 13.06
N ASN A 38 -5.18 -19.21 12.70
CA ASN A 38 -5.31 -19.93 11.43
C ASN A 38 -5.30 -18.93 10.24
N LEU A 39 -6.10 -17.87 10.31
CA LEU A 39 -6.13 -16.82 9.29
C LEU A 39 -4.80 -16.05 9.23
N GLY A 40 -4.22 -15.70 10.37
CA GLY A 40 -2.94 -15.01 10.45
C GLY A 40 -1.78 -15.84 9.89
N GLY A 41 -1.79 -17.16 10.13
CA GLY A 41 -0.85 -18.09 9.52
C GLY A 41 -0.95 -18.08 7.98
N THR A 42 -2.17 -18.17 7.45
CA THR A 42 -2.42 -18.08 6.00
C THR A 42 -1.95 -16.75 5.43
N TYR A 43 -2.29 -15.62 6.07
CA TYR A 43 -1.86 -14.29 5.64
C TYR A 43 -0.33 -14.14 5.64
N ARG A 44 0.37 -14.69 6.63
CA ARG A 44 1.83 -14.68 6.70
C ARG A 44 2.47 -15.47 5.56
N ASN A 45 1.90 -16.62 5.21
CA ASN A 45 2.39 -17.43 4.09
C ASN A 45 2.15 -16.72 2.76
N LEU A 46 0.95 -16.15 2.56
CA LEU A 46 0.63 -15.34 1.38
C LEU A 46 1.59 -14.16 1.23
N ARG A 47 1.87 -13.43 2.33
CA ARG A 47 2.81 -12.31 2.32
C ARG A 47 4.21 -12.74 1.90
N ARG A 48 4.72 -13.86 2.43
CA ARG A 48 6.02 -14.42 2.04
C ARG A 48 6.06 -14.76 0.56
N SER A 49 5.05 -15.47 0.05
CA SER A 49 4.97 -15.80 -1.37
C SER A 49 4.99 -14.54 -2.25
N VAL A 50 4.23 -13.50 -1.89
CA VAL A 50 4.23 -12.22 -2.61
C VAL A 50 5.60 -11.53 -2.55
N ASP A 51 6.25 -11.53 -1.39
CA ASP A 51 7.58 -10.94 -1.23
C ASP A 51 8.63 -11.68 -2.08
N ASP A 52 8.52 -13.01 -2.21
CA ASP A 52 9.40 -13.82 -3.05
C ASP A 52 9.14 -13.56 -4.54
N PHE A 53 7.87 -13.49 -4.97
CA PHE A 53 7.52 -13.08 -6.35
C PHE A 53 8.07 -11.70 -6.70
N LYS A 54 8.03 -10.75 -5.76
CA LYS A 54 8.57 -9.41 -5.98
C LYS A 54 10.08 -9.45 -6.23
N LYS A 55 10.84 -10.25 -5.47
CA LYS A 55 12.29 -10.41 -5.67
C LYS A 55 12.63 -11.06 -7.00
N GLU A 56 11.88 -12.07 -7.40
CA GLU A 56 12.07 -12.72 -8.71
C GLU A 56 11.80 -11.76 -9.86
N PHE A 57 10.76 -10.91 -9.74
CA PHE A 57 10.45 -9.89 -10.74
C PHE A 57 11.52 -8.78 -10.80
N GLU A 58 12.01 -8.29 -9.65
CA GLU A 58 13.12 -7.32 -9.58
C GLU A 58 14.44 -7.91 -10.12
N ALA A 59 14.67 -9.21 -9.95
CA ALA A 59 15.85 -9.89 -10.51
C ALA A 59 15.74 -10.12 -12.03
N ALA A 60 14.52 -10.28 -12.56
CA ALA A 60 14.25 -10.44 -13.98
C ALA A 60 14.28 -9.11 -14.75
N ASP A 61 14.10 -7.98 -14.07
CA ASP A 61 14.17 -6.63 -14.63
C ASP A 61 15.34 -5.86 -13.99
N PRO A 62 16.61 -6.19 -14.36
CA PRO A 62 17.77 -5.48 -13.85
C PRO A 62 17.74 -4.04 -14.35
N VAL A 63 17.13 -3.16 -13.57
CA VAL A 63 17.40 -1.73 -13.63
C VAL A 63 18.84 -1.58 -13.13
N GLU A 64 19.79 -1.73 -14.06
CA GLU A 64 21.19 -1.45 -13.74
C GLU A 64 21.24 -0.02 -13.18
N PRO A 65 21.75 0.18 -11.96
CA PRO A 65 22.01 1.52 -11.48
C PRO A 65 23.07 2.07 -12.43
N ARG A 66 22.64 2.96 -13.33
CA ARG A 66 23.53 3.69 -14.23
C ARG A 66 24.54 4.37 -13.32
N TYR A 67 25.75 3.81 -13.25
CA TYR A 67 26.85 4.38 -12.48
C TYR A 67 27.15 5.73 -13.14
N ILE A 68 26.63 6.79 -12.54
CA ILE A 68 27.03 8.15 -12.89
C ILE A 68 28.30 8.36 -12.06
N PRO A 69 29.51 8.33 -12.66
CA PRO A 69 30.73 8.52 -11.92
C PRO A 69 30.62 9.84 -11.15
N ALA A 70 30.99 9.81 -9.87
CA ALA A 70 30.97 10.93 -8.95
C ALA A 70 31.93 12.10 -9.33
N ALA A 71 32.41 12.13 -10.58
CA ALA A 71 33.13 13.24 -11.17
C ALA A 71 32.18 14.35 -11.69
N MET A 72 30.87 14.13 -11.72
CA MET A 72 29.89 15.19 -12.07
C MET A 72 29.28 15.80 -10.80
N LYS A 73 30.14 16.44 -10.01
CA LYS A 73 29.77 17.47 -9.05
C LYS A 73 30.70 18.63 -9.29
N GLU A 74 30.37 19.49 -10.26
CA GLU A 74 30.80 20.90 -10.31
C GLU A 74 30.27 21.55 -11.61
N ASP A 75 28.97 21.84 -11.62
CA ASP A 75 28.37 22.96 -12.35
C ASP A 75 26.86 22.99 -12.05
N GLU A 76 26.53 23.58 -10.89
CA GLU A 76 25.22 24.20 -10.77
C GLU A 76 25.14 25.34 -11.79
N GLU A 77 24.18 25.22 -12.71
CA GLU A 77 23.51 26.26 -13.51
C GLU A 77 23.44 25.92 -15.00
N GLY A 78 22.29 25.38 -15.41
CA GLY A 78 21.78 25.53 -16.78
C GLY A 78 21.75 24.25 -17.62
N LEU A 79 20.84 23.32 -17.33
CA LEU A 79 20.37 22.42 -18.37
C LEU A 79 19.05 22.96 -18.92
N GLN A 80 19.16 23.77 -19.98
CA GLN A 80 18.05 24.03 -20.89
C GLN A 80 17.51 22.67 -21.34
N THR A 81 16.29 22.35 -20.91
CA THR A 81 15.56 21.22 -21.47
C THR A 81 15.15 21.63 -22.88
N ASP A 82 15.95 21.24 -23.87
CA ASP A 82 15.64 21.37 -25.30
C ASP A 82 14.58 20.31 -25.69
N ALA A 83 13.45 20.31 -24.96
CA ALA A 83 12.28 19.53 -25.31
C ALA A 83 11.46 20.36 -26.31
N PRO A 84 11.31 19.93 -27.57
CA PRO A 84 10.52 20.66 -28.54
C PRO A 84 9.08 20.77 -28.02
N LYS A 85 8.60 22.00 -27.89
CA LYS A 85 7.29 22.31 -27.33
C LYS A 85 6.19 21.72 -28.21
N PHE A 86 5.55 20.66 -27.74
CA PHE A 86 4.38 20.07 -28.36
C PHE A 86 3.20 21.04 -28.18
N THR A 87 2.81 21.74 -29.24
CA THR A 87 1.54 22.47 -29.26
C THR A 87 0.47 21.53 -29.84
N PRO A 88 -0.56 21.17 -29.08
CA PRO A 88 -1.67 20.40 -29.62
C PRO A 88 -2.43 21.23 -30.67
N PRO A 89 -2.91 20.62 -31.77
CA PRO A 89 -3.65 21.33 -32.81
C PRO A 89 -4.97 21.89 -32.26
N PRO A 90 -5.38 23.11 -32.68
CA PRO A 90 -6.61 23.73 -32.22
C PRO A 90 -7.82 22.90 -32.65
N SER A 91 -8.64 22.52 -31.68
CA SER A 91 -9.94 21.90 -31.93
C SER A 91 -10.84 22.91 -32.67
N SER A 92 -11.28 22.54 -33.87
CA SER A 92 -12.34 23.27 -34.60
C SER A 92 -13.71 22.97 -34.01
#